data_AF-A0ABD1GZH2-F1
#
_entry.id   AF-A0ABD1GZH2-F1
#
_cell.length_a   1.000
_cell.length_b   1.000
_cell.length_c   1.000
_cell.angle_alpha   90.00
_cell.angle_beta   90.00
_cell.angle_gamma   90.00
#
_symmetry.space_group_name_H-M   'P 1'
#
loop_
_entity.id
_entity.type
_entity.pdbx_description
1 polymer ?
#
loop_
_entity_poly.entity_id
_entity_poly.type
_entity_poly.pdbx_seq_one_letter_code
_entity_poly.pdbx_strand_id
1 'polypeptide(L)'
;MPLPGCQKCEPARTNQTEDSIHRAYCALIEEAEHFIYIENQFFISGVPEDEFIQNLVLESMYKRIMRAYKEKKCFRVIIVIPLLPGFQVLSF
;
A
#
# COMPACT_ATOMS: atom_id res chain seq x y z
N MET A 1 7.82 30.55 36.07
CA MET A 1 6.81 29.50 36.34
C MET A 1 6.35 28.94 35.00
N PRO A 2 6.64 27.67 34.67
CA PRO A 2 6.04 26.95 33.54
C PRO A 2 4.64 26.46 33.93
N LEU A 3 3.74 26.38 32.95
CA LEU A 3 2.35 25.94 33.14
C LEU A 3 2.27 24.42 33.43
N PRO A 4 1.40 23.97 34.35
CA PRO A 4 1.19 22.55 34.62
C PRO A 4 0.35 21.93 33.51
N GLY A 5 0.85 20.88 32.84
CA GLY A 5 0.09 20.10 31.85
C GLY A 5 0.71 19.98 30.47
N CYS A 6 1.86 20.60 30.19
CA CYS A 6 2.60 20.29 28.96
C CYS A 6 3.36 18.97 29.18
N GLN A 7 2.73 17.84 28.82
CA GLN A 7 3.45 16.61 28.55
C GLN A 7 4.53 16.95 27.53
N LYS A 8 5.80 16.75 27.90
CA LYS A 8 6.91 16.88 26.96
C LYS A 8 6.56 16.02 25.75
N CYS A 9 6.44 16.63 24.58
CA CYS A 9 6.47 15.91 23.32
C CYS A 9 7.88 15.33 23.20
N GLU A 10 8.11 14.16 23.80
CA GLU A 10 9.27 13.36 23.46
C GLU A 10 9.16 13.07 21.96
N PRO A 11 10.22 13.31 21.16
CA PRO A 11 10.20 12.88 19.78
C PRO A 11 10.01 11.37 19.81
N ALA A 12 8.80 10.91 19.44
CA ALA A 12 8.42 9.51 19.38
C ALA A 12 9.15 8.83 18.21
N ARG A 13 10.48 8.86 18.24
CA ARG A 13 11.32 8.14 17.30
C ARG A 13 11.54 6.77 17.89
N THR A 14 10.52 5.91 17.76
CA THR A 14 10.72 4.48 17.94
C THR A 14 11.69 4.02 16.84
N ASN A 15 12.68 3.20 17.17
CA ASN A 15 13.63 2.67 16.18
C ASN A 15 13.01 1.55 15.33
N GLN A 16 11.67 1.57 15.17
CA GLN A 16 10.90 0.58 14.43
C GLN A 16 10.61 1.13 13.05
N THR A 17 10.76 0.28 12.03
CA THR A 17 10.34 0.63 10.68
C THR A 17 8.85 0.89 10.67
N GLU A 18 8.44 2.08 10.22
CA GLU A 18 7.03 2.41 10.02
C GLU A 18 6.55 1.83 8.68
N ASP A 19 5.40 1.15 8.70
CA ASP A 19 4.79 0.50 7.54
C ASP A 19 3.30 0.89 7.37
N SER A 20 2.88 2.01 7.96
CA SER A 20 1.47 2.42 8.05
C SER A 20 0.78 2.51 6.68
N ILE A 21 1.48 3.07 5.67
CA ILE A 21 0.99 3.18 4.29
C ILE A 21 0.77 1.80 3.68
N HIS A 22 1.72 0.87 3.86
CA HIS A 22 1.59 -0.49 3.37
C HIS A 22 0.36 -1.19 3.97
N ARG A 23 0.22 -1.09 5.30
CA ARG A 23 -0.92 -1.68 6.03
C ARG A 23 -2.25 -1.09 5.60
N ALA A 24 -2.31 0.23 5.39
CA ALA A 24 -3.50 0.90 4.91
C ALA A 24 -3.90 0.43 3.51
N TYR A 25 -2.95 0.27 2.58
CA TYR A 25 -3.20 -0.28 1.25
C TYR A 25 -3.82 -1.68 1.33
N CYS A 26 -3.20 -2.59 2.09
CA CYS A 26 -3.67 -3.96 2.23
C CYS A 26 -5.09 -4.01 2.84
N ALA A 27 -5.34 -3.25 3.91
CA ALA A 27 -6.64 -3.18 4.56
C ALA A 27 -7.74 -2.67 3.62
N LEU A 28 -7.50 -1.55 2.93
CA LEU A 28 -8.47 -0.96 2.00
C LEU A 28 -8.78 -1.89 0.82
N ILE A 29 -7.78 -2.61 0.31
CA ILE A 29 -7.98 -3.61 -0.74
C ILE A 29 -8.83 -4.78 -0.25
N GLU A 30 -8.55 -5.30 0.95
CA GLU A 30 -9.28 -6.41 1.54
C GLU A 30 -10.75 -6.04 1.85
N GLU A 31 -11.01 -4.80 2.23
CA GLU A 31 -12.35 -4.30 2.57
C GLU A 31 -13.16 -3.83 1.36
N ALA A 32 -12.52 -3.49 0.23
CA ALA A 32 -13.20 -2.97 -0.96
C ALA A 32 -14.39 -3.84 -1.40
N GLU A 33 -15.51 -3.27 -1.84
CA GLU A 33 -16.71 -4.07 -2.19
C GLU A 33 -16.94 -4.25 -3.69
N HIS A 34 -16.67 -3.23 -4.49
CA HIS A 34 -17.07 -3.17 -5.90
C HIS A 34 -15.90 -3.02 -6.87
N PHE A 35 -14.99 -2.10 -6.60
CA PHE A 35 -13.81 -1.91 -7.44
C PHE A 35 -12.65 -1.31 -6.66
N ILE A 36 -11.46 -1.44 -7.25
CA ILE A 36 -10.24 -0.75 -6.84
C ILE A 36 -9.71 0.01 -8.05
N TYR A 37 -9.33 1.27 -7.84
CA TYR A 37 -8.67 2.12 -8.82
C TYR A 37 -7.32 2.56 -8.28
N ILE A 38 -6.24 2.25 -9.00
CA ILE A 38 -4.87 2.59 -8.62
C ILE A 38 -4.23 3.34 -9.77
N GLU A 39 -3.86 4.59 -9.51
CA GLU A 39 -2.87 5.33 -10.28
C GLU A 39 -1.57 5.32 -9.50
N ASN A 40 -0.51 4.77 -10.08
CA ASN A 40 0.80 4.83 -9.45
C ASN A 40 1.91 4.85 -10.50
N GLN A 41 3.04 5.48 -10.17
CA GLN A 41 4.19 5.51 -11.06
C GLN A 41 4.82 4.11 -11.24
N PHE A 42 4.74 3.27 -10.21
CA PHE A 42 5.24 1.91 -10.21
C PHE A 42 4.15 0.93 -9.78
N PHE A 43 4.20 -0.28 -10.32
CA PHE A 43 3.33 -1.36 -9.90
C PHE A 43 4.17 -2.63 -9.71
N ILE A 44 4.92 -2.65 -8.61
CA ILE A 44 5.85 -3.72 -8.23
C ILE A 44 5.46 -4.21 -6.83
N SER A 45 5.07 -5.47 -6.73
CA SER A 45 4.65 -6.08 -5.47
C SER A 45 4.87 -7.58 -5.52
N GLY A 46 5.26 -8.15 -4.39
CA GLY A 46 5.59 -9.56 -4.25
C GLY A 46 4.39 -10.38 -3.81
N VAL A 47 4.65 -11.66 -3.61
CA VAL A 47 3.74 -12.65 -3.03
C VAL A 47 4.37 -13.20 -1.75
N PRO A 48 3.63 -13.91 -0.89
CA PRO A 48 4.25 -14.63 0.22
C PRO A 48 5.42 -15.49 -0.28
N GLU A 49 6.50 -15.56 0.51
CA GLU A 49 7.74 -16.29 0.19
C GLU A 49 8.65 -15.64 -0.87
N ASP A 50 8.34 -14.43 -1.35
CA ASP A 50 9.29 -13.65 -2.16
C ASP A 50 10.49 -13.19 -1.29
N GLU A 51 11.71 -13.56 -1.70
CA GLU A 51 12.93 -13.25 -0.95
C GLU A 51 13.35 -11.77 -1.08
N PHE A 52 12.90 -11.07 -2.12
CA PHE A 52 13.39 -9.73 -2.47
C PHE A 52 12.31 -8.64 -2.35
N ILE A 53 11.08 -8.92 -2.76
CA ILE A 53 9.99 -7.95 -2.78
C ILE A 53 9.01 -8.25 -1.65
N GLN A 54 9.18 -7.57 -0.52
CA GLN A 54 8.45 -7.88 0.71
C GLN A 54 7.04 -7.26 0.79
N ASN A 55 6.68 -6.34 -0.10
CA ASN A 55 5.36 -5.69 -0.03
C ASN A 55 4.28 -6.62 -0.62
N LEU A 56 3.18 -6.80 0.14
CA LEU A 56 2.10 -7.76 -0.14
C LEU A 56 0.84 -7.14 -0.77
N VAL A 57 0.95 -5.99 -1.42
CA VAL A 57 -0.20 -5.30 -2.05
C VAL A 57 -0.88 -6.20 -3.10
N LEU A 58 -0.09 -6.92 -3.91
CA LEU A 58 -0.58 -7.86 -4.91
C LEU A 58 -1.28 -9.06 -4.28
N GLU A 59 -0.75 -9.56 -3.15
CA GLU A 59 -1.38 -10.66 -2.41
C GLU A 59 -2.76 -10.27 -1.86
N SER A 60 -2.90 -9.08 -1.27
CA SER A 60 -4.22 -8.58 -0.83
C SER A 60 -5.18 -8.42 -2.01
N MET A 61 -4.71 -7.92 -3.17
CA MET A 61 -5.54 -7.84 -4.38
C MET A 61 -5.97 -9.22 -4.89
N TYR A 62 -5.04 -10.18 -4.91
CA TYR A 62 -5.32 -11.56 -5.32
C TYR A 62 -6.40 -12.18 -4.42
N LYS A 63 -6.23 -12.13 -3.09
CA LYS A 63 -7.22 -12.62 -2.12
C LYS A 63 -8.58 -11.97 -2.35
N ARG A 64 -8.60 -10.67 -2.60
CA ARG A 64 -9.83 -9.92 -2.82
C ARG A 64 -10.56 -10.31 -4.11
N ILE A 65 -9.83 -10.49 -5.21
CA ILE A 65 -10.38 -10.96 -6.49
C ILE A 65 -10.93 -12.38 -6.32
N MET A 66 -10.17 -13.27 -5.65
CA MET A 66 -10.62 -14.63 -5.39
C MET A 66 -11.87 -14.69 -4.51
N ARG A 67 -12.01 -13.78 -3.54
CA ARG A 67 -13.26 -13.62 -2.77
C ARG A 67 -14.44 -13.26 -3.68
N ALA A 68 -14.30 -12.27 -4.56
CA ALA A 68 -15.35 -11.87 -5.50
C ALA A 68 -15.76 -13.03 -6.43
N TYR A 69 -14.78 -13.76 -6.95
CA TYR A 69 -15.00 -14.93 -7.80
C TYR A 69 -15.82 -16.00 -7.07
N LYS A 70 -15.43 -16.36 -5.85
CA LYS A 70 -16.14 -17.36 -5.03
C LYS A 70 -17.57 -16.92 -4.69
N GLU A 71 -17.77 -15.63 -4.40
CA GLU A 71 -19.07 -15.04 -4.09
C GLU A 71 -19.93 -14.75 -5.34
N LYS A 72 -19.42 -14.99 -6.55
CA LYS A 72 -20.07 -14.64 -7.83
C LYS A 72 -20.48 -13.15 -7.92
N LYS A 73 -19.68 -12.26 -7.32
CA LYS A 73 -19.90 -10.80 -7.38
C LYS A 73 -19.05 -10.18 -8.48
N CYS A 74 -19.61 -9.20 -9.19
CA CYS A 74 -18.81 -8.38 -10.09
C CYS A 74 -17.86 -7.51 -9.25
N PHE A 75 -16.57 -7.65 -9.51
CA PHE A 75 -15.52 -6.85 -8.88
C PHE A 75 -14.48 -6.46 -9.93
N ARG A 76 -14.02 -5.22 -9.92
CA ARG A 76 -13.08 -4.71 -10.93
C ARG A 76 -11.82 -4.13 -10.28
N VAL A 77 -10.67 -4.44 -10.84
CA VAL A 77 -9.41 -3.79 -10.48
C VAL A 77 -8.92 -3.04 -11.71
N ILE A 78 -8.71 -1.74 -11.56
CA ILE A 78 -8.28 -0.84 -12.63
C ILE A 78 -6.95 -0.24 -12.19
N ILE A 79 -5.91 -0.48 -12.99
CA ILE A 79 -4.55 -0.02 -12.70
C ILE A 79 -4.10 0.85 -13.86
N VAL A 80 -3.68 2.07 -13.54
CA VAL A 80 -3.15 3.05 -14.48
C VAL A 80 -1.70 3.31 -14.10
N ILE A 81 -0.80 2.97 -15.02
CA ILE A 81 0.65 3.16 -14.88
C ILE A 81 1.19 3.90 -16.12
N PRO A 82 2.31 4.61 -16.00
CA PRO A 82 3.03 5.15 -17.14
C PRO A 82 3.40 4.03 -18.13
N LEU A 83 3.33 4.32 -19.43
CA LEU A 83 3.74 3.37 -20.48
C LEU A 83 5.24 3.04 -20.40
N LEU A 84 6.03 4.03 -19.98
CA LEU A 84 7.47 3.91 -19.76
C LEU A 84 7.80 4.54 -18.40
N PRO A 85 8.74 3.98 -17.63
CA PRO A 85 9.20 4.59 -16.41
C PRO A 85 9.83 5.96 -16.70
N GLY A 86 9.29 7.02 -16.11
CA GLY A 86 9.89 8.34 -16.16
C GLY A 86 11.09 8.41 -15.23
N PHE A 87 12.27 8.03 -15.71
CA PHE A 87 13.52 8.31 -15.00
C PHE A 87 13.93 9.76 -15.26
N GLN A 88 14.19 10.52 -14.20
CA GLN A 88 14.81 11.83 -14.35
C GLN A 88 16.25 11.63 -14.82
N VAL A 89 16.56 12.07 -16.04
CA VAL A 89 17.95 12.22 -16.47
C VAL A 89 18.49 13.42 -15.72
N LEU A 90 19.33 13.18 -14.71
CA LEU A 90 20.13 14.26 -14.11
C LEU A 90 20.94 14.88 -15.26
N SER A 91 20.58 16.10 -15.63
CA SER A 91 21.41 16.91 -16.52
C SER A 91 22.64 17.30 -15.71
N PHE A 92 23.76 16.61 -15.96
CA PHE A 92 25.07 16.97 -15.42
C PHE A 92 25.63 18.18 -16.14
#